data_AF-A0A7I7Y0R0-F1
#
_entry.id   AF-A0A7I7Y0R0-F1
#
_cell.length_a   1.000
_cell.length_b   1.000
_cell.length_c   1.000
_cell.angle_alpha   90.00
_cell.angle_beta   90.00
_cell.angle_gamma   90.00
#
_symmetry.space_group_name_H-M   'P 1'
#
loop_
_entity.id
_entity.type
_entity.pdbx_description
1 polymer ?
#
loop_
_entity_poly.entity_id
_entity_poly.type
_entity_poly.pdbx_seq_one_letter_code
_entity_poly.pdbx_strand_id
1 'polypeptide(L)'
;MKLSFAIGAALGVAAGLTLAPPANADVQPGCQHDRWGFLGTQTRSICDGPQLPDGSWVRYRIVWIPAHTVPVTTSCGSYSCSTSGGYWQDEQVFEKVKYPVRPETVVAGEPGWLPPTYTDSAGFTPLNFN
;
A
#
# COMPACT_ATOMS: atom_id res chain seq x y z
N MET A 1 35.18 23.97 60.58
CA MET A 1 35.72 24.04 59.19
C MET A 1 36.34 22.70 58.83
N LYS A 2 35.66 21.88 58.02
CA LYS A 2 36.27 20.77 57.26
C LYS A 2 35.48 20.65 55.95
N LEU A 3 36.15 20.94 54.84
CA LEU A 3 35.57 20.87 53.49
C LEU A 3 35.37 19.42 53.08
N SER A 4 34.15 19.14 52.61
CA SER A 4 33.73 17.94 51.91
C SER A 4 34.23 17.97 50.47
N PHE A 5 34.79 16.86 49.96
CA PHE A 5 34.71 16.49 48.54
C PHE A 5 34.95 14.99 48.39
N ALA A 6 33.86 14.24 48.22
CA ALA A 6 33.86 12.90 47.64
C ALA A 6 32.51 12.71 46.94
N ILE A 7 32.42 13.11 45.67
CA ILE A 7 31.28 12.77 44.82
C ILE A 7 31.71 11.56 44.01
N GLY A 8 31.03 10.45 44.30
CA GLY A 8 31.27 9.13 43.73
C GLY A 8 30.82 9.02 42.28
N ALA A 9 31.42 8.01 41.64
CA ALA A 9 31.07 7.51 40.33
C ALA A 9 29.61 7.03 40.29
N ALA A 10 28.81 7.63 39.41
CA ALA A 10 27.67 7.02 38.73
C ALA A 10 27.11 8.07 37.74
N LEU A 11 26.44 7.60 36.68
CA LEU A 11 25.85 8.30 35.54
C LEU A 11 26.69 8.04 34.28
N GLY A 12 26.43 7.01 33.50
CA GLY A 12 25.11 6.51 33.10
C GLY A 12 25.01 6.74 31.61
N VAL A 13 25.09 5.65 30.85
CA VAL A 13 24.98 5.60 29.39
C VAL A 13 23.70 6.32 28.96
N ALA A 14 23.80 7.57 28.50
CA ALA A 14 22.65 8.38 28.10
C ALA A 14 22.92 9.15 26.80
N ALA A 15 23.65 8.54 25.85
CA ALA A 15 23.99 9.16 24.57
C ALA A 15 23.48 8.38 23.34
N GLY A 16 22.39 7.60 23.48
CA GLY A 16 21.97 6.65 22.44
C GLY A 16 20.51 6.67 22.01
N LEU A 17 19.69 7.64 22.40
CA LEU A 17 18.23 7.58 22.15
C LEU A 17 17.64 8.72 21.30
N THR A 18 18.42 9.69 20.82
CA THR A 18 17.85 10.90 20.19
C THR A 18 18.00 10.99 18.67
N LEU A 19 18.52 9.95 18.01
CA LEU A 19 18.76 9.96 16.56
C LEU A 19 18.25 8.72 15.82
N ALA A 20 17.29 7.99 16.38
CA ALA A 20 16.58 6.99 15.59
C ALA A 20 15.77 7.75 14.51
N PRO A 21 16.06 7.59 13.20
CA PRO A 21 15.13 8.06 12.18
C PRO A 21 13.77 7.40 12.44
N PRO A 22 12.64 8.10 12.23
CA PRO A 22 11.35 7.43 12.27
C PRO A 22 11.43 6.26 11.28
N ALA A 23 11.32 5.04 11.81
CA ALA A 23 11.18 3.86 10.99
C ALA A 23 9.81 3.97 10.33
N ASN A 24 9.79 4.53 9.12
CA ASN A 24 8.63 4.50 8.24
C ASN A 24 8.53 3.07 7.70
N ALA A 25 8.09 2.16 8.56
CA ALA A 25 7.68 0.83 8.13
C ALA A 25 6.35 1.01 7.42
N ASP A 26 6.41 0.88 6.11
CA ASP A 26 5.26 0.98 5.24
C ASP A 26 4.09 0.12 5.75
N VAL A 27 2.96 0.76 6.00
CA VAL A 27 1.74 0.10 6.48
C VAL A 27 1.17 -0.69 5.32
N GLN A 28 1.40 -2.01 5.30
CA GLN A 28 0.78 -2.91 4.34
C GLN A 28 -0.68 -3.15 4.75
N PRO A 29 -1.66 -2.55 4.03
CA PRO A 29 -3.04 -2.89 4.28
C PRO A 29 -3.25 -4.37 3.99
N GLY A 30 -4.24 -4.98 4.65
CA GLY A 30 -4.84 -6.19 4.09
C GLY A 30 -5.53 -5.79 2.78
N CYS A 31 -4.77 -5.74 1.68
CA CYS A 31 -5.30 -5.39 0.37
C CYS A 31 -5.76 -6.66 -0.34
N GLN A 32 -6.92 -6.58 -0.97
CA GLN A 32 -7.37 -7.56 -1.95
C GLN A 32 -7.17 -6.99 -3.36
N HIS A 33 -6.66 -7.83 -4.26
CA HIS A 33 -6.50 -7.51 -5.68
C HIS A 33 -7.36 -8.44 -6.52
N ASP A 34 -8.33 -7.86 -7.22
CA ASP A 34 -9.23 -8.59 -8.11
C ASP A 34 -8.98 -8.20 -9.57
N ARG A 35 -9.25 -9.12 -10.50
CA ARG A 35 -9.40 -8.77 -11.92
C ARG A 35 -10.69 -7.97 -12.10
N TRP A 36 -10.62 -6.90 -12.88
CA TRP A 36 -11.69 -5.94 -13.08
C TRP A 36 -11.78 -5.46 -14.54
N GLY A 37 -12.88 -4.77 -14.85
CA GLY A 37 -13.15 -4.24 -16.18
C GLY A 37 -13.49 -5.33 -17.21
N PHE A 38 -13.55 -4.93 -18.48
CA PHE A 38 -13.87 -5.83 -19.57
C PHE A 38 -12.79 -6.92 -19.70
N LEU A 39 -13.21 -8.19 -19.61
CA LEU A 39 -12.35 -9.37 -19.67
C LEU A 39 -11.19 -9.42 -18.66
N GLY A 40 -11.28 -8.68 -17.54
CA GLY A 40 -10.22 -8.67 -16.53
C GLY A 40 -8.95 -7.95 -16.97
N THR A 41 -9.08 -6.98 -17.88
CA THR A 41 -7.97 -6.16 -18.37
C THR A 41 -7.42 -5.19 -17.34
N GLN A 42 -8.21 -4.86 -16.31
CA GLN A 42 -7.84 -3.95 -15.23
C GLN A 42 -7.69 -4.75 -13.92
N THR A 43 -7.00 -4.14 -12.96
CA THR A 43 -6.88 -4.63 -11.59
C THR A 43 -7.64 -3.68 -10.68
N ARG A 44 -8.50 -4.23 -9.82
CA ARG A 44 -9.12 -3.50 -8.71
C ARG A 44 -8.42 -3.88 -7.41
N SER A 45 -7.75 -2.90 -6.80
CA SER A 45 -7.15 -3.03 -5.47
C SER A 45 -8.08 -2.40 -4.45
N ILE A 46 -8.46 -3.15 -3.42
CA ILE A 46 -9.25 -2.66 -2.28
C ILE A 46 -8.43 -2.87 -1.02
N CYS A 47 -8.24 -1.81 -0.25
CA CYS A 47 -7.50 -1.81 1.00
C CYS A 47 -8.35 -1.10 2.05
N ASP A 48 -8.46 -1.69 3.24
CA ASP A 48 -9.23 -1.11 4.34
C ASP A 48 -8.31 -0.62 5.46
N GLY A 49 -8.67 0.51 6.04
CA GLY A 49 -8.06 0.99 7.26
C GLY A 49 -8.58 0.27 8.50
N PRO A 50 -8.08 0.65 9.69
CA PRO A 50 -8.57 0.14 10.96
C PRO A 50 -10.08 0.32 11.09
N GLN A 51 -10.74 -0.68 11.66
CA GLN A 51 -12.15 -0.56 12.02
C GLN A 51 -12.27 0.33 13.26
N LEU A 52 -13.14 1.33 13.17
CA LEU A 52 -13.50 2.22 14.25
C LEU A 52 -14.41 1.51 15.26
N PRO A 53 -14.53 2.02 16.50
CA PRO A 53 -15.38 1.41 17.53
C PRO A 53 -16.86 1.28 17.15
N ASP A 54 -17.33 2.10 16.21
CA ASP A 54 -18.71 2.03 15.68
C ASP A 54 -18.88 0.96 14.58
N GLY A 55 -17.83 0.20 14.28
CA GLY A 55 -17.82 -0.85 13.26
C GLY A 55 -17.54 -0.33 11.84
N SER A 56 -17.43 0.99 11.65
CA SER A 56 -17.10 1.57 10.35
C SER A 56 -15.60 1.54 10.06
N TRP A 57 -15.21 1.61 8.80
CA TRP A 57 -13.81 1.73 8.40
C TRP A 57 -13.69 2.63 7.17
N VAL A 58 -12.47 3.06 6.89
CA VAL A 58 -12.18 3.78 5.65
C VAL A 58 -11.68 2.80 4.60
N ARG A 59 -12.36 2.76 3.46
CA ARG A 59 -11.98 1.97 2.30
C ARG A 59 -11.26 2.81 1.27
N TYR A 60 -10.26 2.19 0.67
CA TYR A 60 -9.43 2.76 -0.36
C TYR A 60 -9.49 1.82 -1.57
N ARG A 61 -10.03 2.31 -2.68
CA ARG A 61 -10.19 1.54 -3.92
C ARG A 61 -9.42 2.18 -5.07
N ILE A 62 -8.60 1.39 -5.75
CA ILE A 62 -7.92 1.79 -6.99
C ILE A 62 -8.32 0.81 -8.09
N VAL A 63 -8.70 1.34 -9.26
CA VAL A 63 -8.79 0.57 -10.50
C VAL A 63 -7.69 1.04 -11.43
N TRP A 64 -6.81 0.11 -11.83
CA TRP A 64 -5.57 0.44 -12.53
C TRP A 64 -5.11 -0.70 -13.44
N ILE A 65 -4.23 -0.40 -14.38
CA ILE A 65 -3.48 -1.38 -15.17
C ILE A 65 -2.02 -1.25 -14.76
N PRO A 66 -1.37 -2.34 -14.33
CA PRO A 66 0.04 -2.29 -13.96
C PRO A 66 0.92 -1.94 -15.15
N ALA A 67 2.02 -1.26 -14.87
CA ALA A 67 3.04 -1.02 -15.89
C ALA A 67 3.53 -2.36 -16.45
N HIS A 68 3.53 -2.48 -17.77
CA HIS A 68 3.85 -3.73 -18.45
C HIS A 68 4.43 -3.48 -19.84
N THR A 69 5.18 -4.46 -20.33
CA THR A 69 5.64 -4.47 -21.71
C THR A 69 4.56 -5.08 -22.58
N VAL A 70 4.08 -4.33 -23.58
CA VAL A 70 3.24 -4.89 -24.64
C VAL A 70 4.13 -5.76 -25.51
N PRO A 71 3.82 -7.06 -25.69
CA PRO A 71 4.70 -7.96 -26.41
C PRO A 71 4.77 -7.63 -27.90
N VAL A 72 5.92 -7.93 -28.49
CA VAL A 72 6.13 -7.93 -29.94
C VAL A 72 5.33 -9.07 -30.55
N THR A 73 4.62 -8.81 -31.65
CA THR A 73 3.90 -9.85 -32.39
C THR A 73 4.70 -10.26 -33.62
N THR A 74 4.94 -11.56 -33.77
CA THR A 74 5.55 -12.13 -34.97
C THR A 74 4.51 -12.94 -35.72
N SER A 75 4.29 -12.60 -36.98
CA SER A 75 3.44 -13.36 -37.89
C SER A 75 4.29 -14.00 -38.98
N CYS A 76 4.06 -15.29 -39.23
CA CYS A 76 4.81 -16.07 -40.22
C CYS A 76 3.87 -16.61 -41.30
N GLY A 77 4.23 -16.38 -42.56
CA GLY A 77 3.70 -17.09 -43.71
C GLY A 77 4.64 -18.23 -44.14
N SER A 78 4.29 -18.91 -45.24
CA SER A 78 5.01 -20.09 -45.75
C SER A 78 6.48 -19.83 -46.15
N TYR A 79 6.86 -18.58 -46.40
CA TYR A 79 8.19 -18.22 -46.90
C TYR A 79 8.83 -17.02 -46.19
N SER A 80 8.14 -16.39 -45.23
CA SER A 80 8.65 -15.23 -44.50
C SER A 80 7.93 -15.03 -43.17
N CYS A 81 8.66 -14.47 -42.20
CA CYS A 81 8.10 -13.98 -40.95
C CYS A 81 8.31 -12.47 -40.87
N SER A 82 7.30 -11.77 -40.36
CA SER A 82 7.39 -10.36 -40.02
C SER A 82 7.13 -10.20 -38.53
N THR A 83 8.12 -9.63 -37.86
CA THR A 83 8.06 -9.27 -36.45
C THR A 83 7.79 -7.77 -36.37
N SER A 84 6.73 -7.37 -35.67
CA SER A 84 6.38 -5.96 -35.50
C SER A 84 6.01 -5.64 -34.07
N GLY A 85 6.41 -4.45 -33.63
CA GLY A 85 5.89 -3.82 -32.43
C GLY A 85 6.71 -4.08 -31.17
N GLY A 86 6.02 -4.03 -30.04
CA GLY A 86 6.55 -4.03 -28.68
C GLY A 86 6.85 -2.63 -28.17
N TYR A 87 6.24 -2.25 -27.05
CA TYR A 87 6.53 -0.99 -26.37
C TYR A 87 6.18 -1.09 -24.90
N TRP A 88 6.85 -0.27 -24.10
CA TRP A 88 6.54 -0.13 -22.69
C TRP A 88 5.26 0.68 -22.51
N GLN A 89 4.38 0.21 -21.64
CA GLN A 89 3.23 0.95 -21.17
C GLN A 89 3.40 1.22 -19.68
N ASP A 90 3.37 2.50 -19.34
CA ASP A 90 3.36 2.93 -17.95
C ASP A 90 2.05 2.54 -17.25
N GLU A 91 2.07 2.58 -15.92
CA GLU A 91 0.89 2.36 -15.11
C GLU A 91 -0.23 3.34 -15.48
N GLN A 92 -1.46 2.82 -15.59
CA GLN A 92 -2.63 3.63 -15.85
C GLN A 92 -3.62 3.50 -14.71
N VAL A 93 -3.92 4.59 -14.03
CA VAL A 93 -4.93 4.65 -12.97
C VAL A 93 -6.22 5.25 -13.54
N PHE A 94 -7.30 4.48 -13.49
CA PHE A 94 -8.62 4.89 -13.99
C PHE A 94 -9.50 5.45 -12.88
N GLU A 95 -9.37 4.88 -11.69
CA GLU A 95 -10.17 5.27 -10.53
C GLU A 95 -9.31 5.15 -9.28
N LYS A 96 -9.40 6.15 -8.40
CA LYS A 96 -8.75 6.17 -7.08
C LYS A 96 -9.67 6.90 -6.11
N VAL A 97 -10.30 6.15 -5.20
CA VAL A 97 -11.34 6.68 -4.31
C VAL A 97 -11.10 6.24 -2.88
N LYS A 98 -11.38 7.15 -1.95
CA LYS A 98 -11.38 6.95 -0.49
C LYS A 98 -12.77 7.26 0.05
N TYR A 99 -13.37 6.34 0.79
CA TYR A 99 -14.71 6.55 1.34
C TYR A 99 -14.96 5.75 2.63
N PRO A 100 -15.83 6.23 3.53
CA PRO A 100 -16.22 5.46 4.70
C PRO A 100 -17.16 4.32 4.31
N VAL A 101 -17.02 3.19 5.00
CA VAL A 101 -17.83 1.99 4.81
C VAL A 101 -18.31 1.50 6.17
N ARG A 102 -19.55 1.01 6.22
CA ARG A 102 -20.11 0.26 7.33
C ARG A 102 -20.47 -1.15 6.87
N PRO A 103 -20.61 -2.14 7.77
CA PRO A 103 -20.99 -3.50 7.41
C PRO A 103 -22.24 -3.57 6.52
N GLU A 104 -23.22 -2.72 6.76
CA GLU A 104 -24.48 -2.62 6.02
C GLU A 104 -24.39 -1.81 4.71
N THR A 105 -23.33 -1.02 4.51
CA THR A 105 -23.14 -0.18 3.31
C THR A 105 -22.02 -0.68 2.40
N VAL A 106 -21.51 -1.90 2.62
CA VAL A 106 -20.53 -2.51 1.73
C VAL A 106 -21.14 -2.63 0.33
N VAL A 107 -20.46 -2.05 -0.66
CA VAL A 107 -20.92 -2.09 -2.04
C VAL A 107 -20.96 -3.54 -2.51
N ALA A 108 -22.03 -3.92 -3.20
CA ALA A 108 -22.18 -5.27 -3.73
C ALA A 108 -20.97 -5.67 -4.61
N GLY A 109 -20.40 -6.84 -4.35
CA GLY A 109 -19.21 -7.33 -5.06
C GLY A 109 -17.87 -6.81 -4.53
N GLU A 110 -17.88 -6.08 -3.41
CA GLU A 110 -16.69 -5.80 -2.62
C GLU A 110 -16.58 -6.73 -1.40
N PRO A 111 -15.35 -6.99 -0.90
CA PRO A 111 -15.18 -7.74 0.33
C PRO A 111 -15.75 -6.98 1.53
N GLY A 112 -16.00 -7.73 2.62
CA GLY A 112 -16.18 -7.15 3.94
C GLY A 112 -14.91 -6.43 4.43
N TRP A 113 -14.87 -6.06 5.71
CA TRP A 113 -13.70 -5.40 6.27
C TRP A 113 -12.45 -6.29 6.16
N LEU A 114 -11.38 -5.73 5.57
CA LEU A 114 -10.08 -6.37 5.47
C LEU A 114 -9.16 -5.87 6.61
N PRO A 115 -8.76 -6.74 7.56
CA PRO A 115 -7.91 -6.31 8.67
C PRO A 115 -6.53 -5.86 8.15
N PRO A 116 -6.01 -4.69 8.58
CA PRO A 116 -4.64 -4.29 8.29
C PRO A 116 -3.64 -5.33 8.82
N THR A 117 -2.65 -5.70 8.00
CA THR A 117 -1.64 -6.71 8.40
C THR A 117 -0.56 -6.15 9.31
N TYR A 118 -0.49 -4.82 9.45
CA TYR A 118 0.32 -4.07 10.42
C TYR A 118 -0.35 -2.71 10.69
N THR A 119 -0.27 -2.18 11.92
CA THR A 119 -0.76 -0.84 12.27
C THR A 119 0.34 -0.15 13.06
N ASP A 120 0.87 0.97 12.55
CA ASP A 120 1.82 1.79 13.30
C ASP A 120 1.10 2.75 14.26
N SER A 121 1.87 3.46 15.09
CA SER A 121 1.36 4.44 16.05
C SER A 121 0.89 5.77 15.43
N ALA A 122 0.99 5.94 14.11
CA ALA A 122 0.71 7.20 13.41
C ALA A 122 -0.60 7.18 12.60
N GLY A 123 -1.17 5.99 12.33
CA GLY A 123 -2.45 5.85 11.66
C GLY A 123 -2.32 5.58 10.16
N PHE A 124 -3.26 4.77 9.68
CA PHE A 124 -3.23 4.08 8.40
C PHE A 124 -3.29 5.02 7.17
N THR A 125 -2.31 4.86 6.28
CA THR A 125 -2.36 5.41 4.91
C THR A 125 -1.95 4.29 3.95
N PRO A 126 -2.80 3.84 3.03
CA PRO A 126 -2.37 2.88 2.03
C PRO A 126 -1.32 3.53 1.14
N LEU A 127 -0.21 2.81 0.91
CA LEU A 127 0.71 3.07 -0.20
C LEU A 127 -0.09 3.52 -1.43
N ASN A 128 0.31 4.65 -2.02
CA ASN A 128 -0.35 5.24 -3.18
C ASN A 128 -1.71 5.94 -2.99
N PHE A 129 -2.15 6.31 -1.78
CA PHE A 129 -3.27 7.26 -1.60
C PHE A 129 -2.91 8.70 -1.25
N ASN A 130 -1.62 9.01 -1.16
CA ASN A 130 -1.15 10.40 -1.20
C ASN A 130 -1.41 11.06 -2.56
#